data_AF-A0A2D8FT08-F1
#
_entry.id   AF-A0A2D8FT08-F1
#
_cell.length_a   1.000
_cell.length_b   1.000
_cell.length_c   1.000
_cell.angle_alpha   90.00
_cell.angle_beta   90.00
_cell.angle_gamma   90.00
#
_symmetry.space_group_name_H-M   'P 1'
#
loop_
_entity.id
_entity.type
_entity.pdbx_description
1 polymer ?
#
loop_
_entity_poly.entity_id
_entity_poly.type
_entity_poly.pdbx_seq_one_letter_code
_entity_poly.pdbx_strand_id
1 'polypeptide(L)'
;MSRFEGTDRYIATADLKVAVNAAVALERPLLIKGEPGTGKTVLAYEVAKAFDAPLITWHVKSTTKAHNGLYEYDAVSRLRDSQLGEARVQDVRNYLKKGKLWEAFTSPTRPVLLIDEIDKA
;
A
#
# COMPACT_ATOMS: atom_id res chain seq x y z
N MET A 1 -19.98 -2.92 -12.34
CA MET A 1 -18.61 -3.12 -11.79
C MET A 1 -17.96 -4.24 -12.58
N SER A 2 -16.70 -4.07 -13.00
CA SER A 2 -15.93 -5.17 -13.57
C SER A 2 -15.68 -6.23 -12.49
N ARG A 3 -15.55 -7.49 -12.88
CA ARG A 3 -15.19 -8.59 -11.98
C ARG A 3 -13.78 -9.07 -12.32
N PHE A 4 -13.03 -9.47 -11.31
CA PHE A 4 -11.77 -10.17 -11.48
C PHE A 4 -12.02 -11.61 -11.90
N GLU A 5 -11.63 -11.96 -13.12
CA GLU A 5 -11.77 -13.30 -13.70
C GLU A 5 -10.44 -14.07 -13.81
N GLY A 6 -9.34 -13.47 -13.34
CA GLY A 6 -7.98 -13.86 -13.70
C GLY A 6 -7.47 -13.09 -14.92
N THR A 7 -6.25 -13.39 -15.36
CA THR A 7 -5.64 -12.80 -16.56
C THR A 7 -4.88 -13.86 -17.35
N ASP A 8 -4.45 -13.55 -18.57
CA ASP A 8 -3.61 -14.44 -19.38
C ASP A 8 -2.32 -14.88 -18.66
N ARG A 9 -1.89 -14.13 -17.64
CA ARG A 9 -0.68 -14.38 -16.86
C ARG A 9 -0.95 -14.91 -15.45
N TYR A 10 -2.21 -15.00 -15.03
CA TYR A 10 -2.58 -15.45 -13.70
C TYR A 10 -3.89 -16.22 -13.70
N ILE A 11 -3.77 -17.53 -13.52
CA ILE A 11 -4.91 -18.44 -13.43
C ILE A 11 -5.39 -18.46 -11.97
N ALA A 12 -6.50 -17.79 -11.71
CA ALA A 12 -7.14 -17.78 -10.40
C ALA A 12 -8.15 -18.94 -10.27
N THR A 13 -8.15 -19.62 -9.13
CA THR A 13 -9.21 -20.58 -8.78
C THR A 13 -10.55 -19.87 -8.61
N ALA A 14 -11.67 -20.59 -8.75
CA ALA A 14 -13.00 -20.01 -8.56
C ALA A 14 -13.15 -19.34 -7.19
N ASP A 15 -12.69 -19.99 -6.13
CA ASP A 15 -12.75 -19.45 -4.77
C ASP A 15 -11.94 -18.16 -4.60
N LEU A 16 -10.74 -18.10 -5.21
CA LEU A 16 -9.92 -16.90 -5.18
C LEU A 16 -10.59 -15.73 -5.91
N LYS A 17 -11.21 -15.99 -7.07
CA LYS A 17 -11.99 -14.97 -7.80
C LYS A 17 -13.14 -14.45 -6.94
N VAL A 18 -13.87 -15.34 -6.26
CA VAL A 18 -14.97 -14.95 -5.37
C VAL A 18 -14.46 -14.09 -4.22
N ALA A 19 -13.37 -14.49 -3.56
CA ALA A 19 -12.79 -13.74 -2.45
C ALA A 19 -12.34 -12.34 -2.88
N VAL A 20 -11.64 -12.21 -4.01
CA VAL A 20 -11.21 -10.91 -4.57
C VAL A 20 -12.42 -10.03 -4.89
N ASN A 21 -13.39 -10.55 -5.63
CA ASN A 21 -14.57 -9.78 -6.01
C ASN A 21 -15.41 -9.36 -4.80
N ALA A 22 -15.55 -10.21 -3.79
CA ALA A 22 -16.23 -9.89 -2.55
C ALA A 22 -15.49 -8.79 -1.77
N ALA A 23 -14.16 -8.88 -1.65
CA ALA A 23 -13.35 -7.87 -0.98
C ALA A 23 -13.45 -6.49 -1.66
N VAL A 24 -13.42 -6.46 -3.00
CA VAL A 24 -13.59 -5.23 -3.78
C VAL A 24 -14.97 -4.62 -3.58
N ALA A 25 -16.02 -5.43 -3.71
CA ALA A 25 -17.42 -5.00 -3.60
C ALA A 25 -17.80 -4.53 -2.19
N LEU A 26 -17.25 -5.17 -1.16
CA LEU A 26 -17.50 -4.83 0.25
C LEU A 26 -16.54 -3.77 0.81
N GLU A 27 -15.54 -3.38 0.01
CA GLU A 27 -14.45 -2.48 0.42
C GLU A 27 -13.73 -2.95 1.68
N ARG A 28 -13.55 -4.28 1.78
CA ARG A 28 -12.86 -4.92 2.91
C ARG A 28 -11.45 -5.36 2.49
N PRO A 29 -10.45 -5.24 3.38
CA PRO A 29 -9.13 -5.81 3.14
C PRO A 29 -9.21 -7.32 2.90
N LEU A 30 -8.40 -7.83 1.97
CA LEU A 30 -8.27 -9.25 1.68
C LEU A 30 -6.93 -9.76 2.20
N LEU A 31 -6.96 -10.64 3.20
CA LEU A 31 -5.77 -11.32 3.69
C LEU A 31 -5.53 -12.59 2.86
N ILE A 32 -4.39 -12.66 2.18
CA ILE A 32 -3.98 -13.82 1.40
C ILE A 32 -2.89 -14.59 2.14
N LYS A 33 -3.08 -15.90 2.33
CA LYS A 33 -2.11 -16.82 2.93
C LYS A 33 -1.70 -17.90 1.92
N GLY A 34 -0.54 -18.51 2.12
CA GLY A 34 -0.05 -19.64 1.33
C GLY A 34 1.47 -19.75 1.39
N GLU A 35 2.02 -20.82 0.84
CA GLU A 35 3.47 -21.06 0.79
C GLU A 35 4.22 -19.98 -0.03
N PRO A 36 5.51 -19.69 0.25
CA PRO A 36 6.33 -18.85 -0.59
C PRO A 36 6.26 -19.27 -2.08
N GLY A 37 6.23 -18.30 -3.00
CA GLY A 37 6.19 -18.59 -4.45
C GLY A 37 4.80 -18.92 -5.03
N THR A 38 3.73 -18.93 -4.24
CA THR A 38 2.34 -19.20 -4.71
C THR A 38 1.66 -18.04 -5.46
N GLY A 39 2.41 -17.00 -5.85
CA GLY A 39 1.86 -15.89 -6.65
C GLY A 39 1.01 -14.87 -5.89
N LYS A 40 1.12 -14.78 -4.55
CA LYS A 40 0.40 -13.78 -3.74
C LYS A 40 0.69 -12.34 -4.14
N THR A 41 1.97 -12.03 -4.32
CA THR A 41 2.41 -10.72 -4.80
C THR A 41 1.85 -10.47 -6.20
N VAL A 42 1.99 -11.44 -7.12
CA VAL A 42 1.49 -11.36 -8.50
C VAL A 42 -0.03 -11.11 -8.55
N LEU A 43 -0.81 -11.72 -7.66
CA LEU A 43 -2.25 -11.47 -7.58
C LEU A 43 -2.56 -9.97 -7.42
N ALA A 44 -1.83 -9.25 -6.57
CA ALA A 44 -2.08 -7.82 -6.39
C ALA A 44 -1.78 -7.00 -7.65
N TYR A 45 -0.74 -7.36 -8.41
CA TYR A 45 -0.44 -6.72 -9.70
C TYR A 45 -1.55 -6.97 -10.73
N GLU A 46 -2.04 -8.21 -10.81
CA GLU A 46 -3.06 -8.60 -11.78
C GLU A 46 -4.44 -8.03 -11.41
N VAL A 47 -4.76 -7.92 -10.12
CA VAL A 47 -5.95 -7.22 -9.62
C VAL A 47 -5.87 -5.73 -9.96
N ALA A 48 -4.74 -5.07 -9.67
CA ALA A 48 -4.57 -3.65 -10.02
C ALA A 48 -4.75 -3.41 -11.52
N LYS A 49 -4.14 -4.26 -12.35
CA LYS A 49 -4.30 -4.21 -13.81
C LYS A 49 -5.72 -4.46 -14.27
N ALA A 50 -6.43 -5.45 -13.71
CA ALA A 50 -7.80 -5.78 -14.09
C ALA A 50 -8.81 -4.67 -13.76
N PHE A 51 -8.51 -3.85 -12.75
CA PHE A 51 -9.33 -2.70 -12.34
C PHE A 51 -8.81 -1.35 -12.84
N ASP A 52 -7.75 -1.33 -13.65
CA ASP A 52 -7.05 -0.10 -14.07
C ASP A 52 -6.75 0.83 -12.88
N ALA A 53 -6.29 0.22 -11.78
CA ALA A 53 -6.05 0.88 -10.51
C ALA A 53 -4.54 1.06 -10.27
N PRO A 54 -4.09 2.18 -9.66
CA PRO A 54 -2.71 2.31 -9.23
C PRO A 54 -2.35 1.22 -8.23
N LEU A 55 -1.15 0.64 -8.38
CA LEU A 55 -0.60 -0.29 -7.40
C LEU A 55 0.39 0.43 -6.50
N ILE A 56 0.15 0.36 -5.19
CA ILE A 56 1.08 0.83 -4.16
C ILE A 56 1.58 -0.41 -3.42
N THR A 57 2.89 -0.58 -3.33
CA THR A 57 3.51 -1.69 -2.61
C THR A 57 4.17 -1.19 -1.33
N TRP A 58 3.91 -1.89 -0.23
CA TRP A 58 4.54 -1.65 1.05
C TRP A 58 5.06 -2.97 1.61
N HIS A 59 6.38 -3.09 1.62
CA HIS A 59 7.05 -4.27 2.16
C HIS A 59 7.36 -4.08 3.64
N VAL A 60 6.78 -4.92 4.49
CA VAL A 60 6.87 -4.84 5.94
C VAL A 60 8.09 -5.61 6.45
N LYS A 61 8.75 -5.08 7.48
CA LYS A 61 9.87 -5.71 8.19
C LYS A 61 9.52 -5.84 9.68
N SER A 62 10.30 -6.62 10.42
CA SER A 62 10.17 -6.74 11.89
C SER A 62 10.38 -5.46 12.68
N THR A 63 10.96 -4.44 12.04
CA THR A 63 11.14 -3.12 12.64
C THR A 63 10.09 -2.11 12.17
N THR A 64 9.22 -2.48 11.23
CA THR A 64 8.18 -1.62 10.68
C THR A 64 7.06 -1.45 11.70
N LYS A 65 6.69 -0.20 11.99
CA LYS A 65 5.55 0.13 12.84
C LYS A 65 4.44 0.74 12.01
N ALA A 66 3.20 0.67 12.52
CA ALA A 66 2.03 1.25 11.84
C ALA A 66 2.23 2.74 11.47
N HIS A 67 2.93 3.50 12.31
CA HIS A 67 3.21 4.91 12.03
C HIS A 67 4.04 5.12 10.77
N ASN A 68 4.97 4.21 10.42
CA ASN A 68 5.76 4.31 9.18
C ASN A 68 4.88 4.26 7.93
N GLY A 69 3.73 3.56 8.01
CA GLY A 69 2.74 3.56 6.94
C GLY A 69 2.01 4.90 6.81
N LEU A 70 1.86 5.66 7.90
CA LEU A 70 1.20 6.96 7.89
C LEU A 70 2.18 8.06 7.46
N TYR A 71 3.24 8.30 8.23
CA TYR A 71 4.24 9.31 7.92
C TYR A 71 5.52 9.11 8.74
N GLU A 72 6.60 9.69 8.25
CA GLU A 72 7.85 9.85 8.98
C GLU A 72 8.16 11.33 9.17
N TYR A 73 8.64 11.68 10.35
CA TYR A 73 9.00 13.05 10.69
C TYR A 73 10.51 13.26 10.59
N ASP A 74 10.93 14.12 9.67
CA ASP A 74 12.33 14.45 9.43
C ASP A 74 12.83 15.53 10.40
N ALA A 75 13.06 15.11 11.64
CA ALA A 75 13.55 15.99 12.70
C ALA A 75 14.93 16.59 12.40
N VAL A 76 15.78 15.85 11.66
CA VAL A 76 17.16 16.26 11.35
C VAL A 76 17.16 17.44 10.38
N SER A 77 16.40 17.33 9.29
CA SER A 77 16.27 18.42 8.32
C SER A 77 15.64 19.66 8.98
N ARG A 78 14.62 19.48 9.83
CA ARG A 78 14.01 20.60 10.55
C ARG A 78 14.99 21.31 11.50
N LEU A 79 15.81 20.54 12.23
CA LEU A 79 16.81 21.11 13.13
C LEU A 79 17.84 21.94 12.34
N ARG A 80 18.34 21.41 11.23
CA ARG A 80 19.27 22.13 10.34
C ARG A 80 18.68 23.45 9.85
N ASP A 81 17.47 23.40 9.28
CA ASP A 81 16.82 24.59 8.72
C ASP A 81 16.50 25.62 9.81
N SER A 82 16.18 25.16 11.04
CA SER A 82 15.97 26.01 12.21
C SER A 82 17.24 26.75 12.61
N GLN A 83 18.41 26.13 12.48
CA GLN A 83 19.70 26.77 12.77
C GLN A 83 20.08 27.81 11.70
N LEU A 84 19.62 27.61 10.46
CA LEU A 84 19.86 28.52 9.33
C LEU A 84 18.84 29.67 9.24
N GLY A 85 17.82 29.68 10.10
CA GLY A 85 16.78 30.71 10.11
C GLY A 85 15.81 30.63 8.93
N GLU A 86 15.62 29.46 8.33
CA GLU A 86 14.72 29.32 7.17
C GLU A 86 13.24 29.45 7.56
N ALA A 87 12.48 30.24 6.80
CA ALA A 87 11.05 30.47 7.07
C ALA A 87 10.19 29.19 7.02
N ARG A 88 10.62 28.18 6.24
CA ARG A 88 9.91 26.90 6.09
C ARG A 88 9.79 26.10 7.38
N VAL A 89 10.61 26.40 8.39
CA VAL A 89 10.62 25.73 9.71
C VAL A 89 9.32 25.92 10.48
N GLN A 90 8.59 27.01 10.19
CA GLN A 90 7.32 27.34 10.86
C GLN A 90 6.20 26.36 10.52
N ASP A 91 6.25 25.70 9.35
CA ASP A 91 5.27 24.68 8.96
C ASP A 91 5.87 23.27 9.10
N VAL A 92 5.36 22.51 10.07
CA VAL A 92 5.77 21.12 10.33
C VAL A 92 5.53 20.20 9.13
N ARG A 93 4.56 20.51 8.26
CA ARG A 93 4.21 19.70 7.09
C ARG A 93 5.36 19.59 6.10
N ASN A 94 6.25 20.58 6.09
CA ASN A 94 7.46 20.58 5.27
C ASN A 94 8.48 19.48 5.63
N TYR A 95 8.26 18.80 6.76
CA TYR A 95 9.13 17.76 7.32
C TYR A 95 8.42 16.42 7.49
N LEU A 96 7.17 16.31 7.00
CA LEU A 96 6.44 15.05 6.98
C LEU A 96 6.69 14.34 5.65
N LYS A 97 7.30 13.16 5.71
CA LYS A 97 7.40 12.24 4.58
C LYS A 97 6.19 11.30 4.64
N LYS A 98 5.39 11.29 3.58
CA LYS A 98 4.20 10.42 3.50
C LYS A 98 4.62 8.96 3.49
N GLY A 99 3.95 8.14 4.29
CA GLY A 99 4.07 6.69 4.23
C GLY A 99 3.12 6.07 3.19
N LYS A 100 3.23 4.77 2.97
CA LYS A 100 2.46 4.05 1.94
C LYS A 100 0.95 3.97 2.19
N LEU A 101 0.51 3.90 3.45
CA LEU A 101 -0.91 4.02 3.78
C LEU A 101 -1.42 5.43 3.51
N TRP A 102 -0.64 6.47 3.84
CA TRP A 102 -1.03 7.85 3.51
C TRP A 102 -1.15 8.04 2.00
N GLU A 103 -0.17 7.58 1.22
CA GLU A 103 -0.24 7.60 -0.25
C GLU A 103 -1.53 6.92 -0.74
N ALA A 104 -1.88 5.75 -0.19
CA ALA A 104 -3.09 5.02 -0.57
C ALA A 104 -4.39 5.76 -0.20
N PHE A 105 -4.49 6.28 1.02
CA PHE A 105 -5.69 6.99 1.49
C PHE A 105 -5.90 8.35 0.82
N THR A 106 -4.83 9.01 0.38
CA THR A 106 -4.91 10.33 -0.28
C THR A 106 -4.82 10.25 -1.80
N SER A 107 -4.81 9.04 -2.36
CA SER A 107 -4.78 8.83 -3.81
C SER A 107 -6.08 9.36 -4.45
N PRO A 108 -6.00 10.09 -5.58
CA PRO A 108 -7.18 10.63 -6.27
C PRO A 108 -8.07 9.53 -6.87
N THR A 109 -7.49 8.36 -7.15
CA THR A 109 -8.17 7.16 -7.64
C THR A 109 -7.95 6.02 -6.65
N ARG A 110 -8.95 5.16 -6.45
CA ARG A 110 -8.87 4.02 -5.53
C ARG A 110 -7.70 3.09 -5.94
N PRO A 111 -6.62 3.01 -5.15
CA PRO A 111 -5.48 2.17 -5.48
C PRO A 111 -5.68 0.75 -4.92
N VAL A 112 -4.89 -0.19 -5.44
CA VAL A 112 -4.59 -1.45 -4.75
C VAL A 112 -3.36 -1.23 -3.89
N LEU A 113 -3.49 -1.38 -2.57
CA LEU A 113 -2.35 -1.38 -1.66
C LEU A 113 -1.98 -2.82 -1.31
N LEU A 114 -0.82 -3.27 -1.76
CA LEU A 114 -0.21 -4.51 -1.33
C LEU A 114 0.64 -4.26 -0.08
N ILE A 115 0.23 -4.83 1.05
CA ILE A 115 1.06 -4.91 2.27
C ILE A 115 1.68 -6.30 2.29
N ASP A 116 2.95 -6.39 1.89
CA ASP A 116 3.67 -7.66 1.76
C ASP A 116 4.41 -7.98 3.07
N GLU A 117 4.53 -9.28 3.37
CA GLU A 117 5.14 -9.80 4.60
C GLU A 117 4.58 -9.21 5.90
N ILE A 118 3.27 -8.95 5.95
CA ILE A 118 2.59 -8.35 7.11
C ILE A 118 2.69 -9.22 8.38
N ASP A 119 2.97 -10.50 8.25
CA ASP A 119 3.22 -11.44 9.33
C ASP A 119 4.54 -11.18 10.09
N LYS A 120 5.44 -10.36 9.53
CA LYS A 120 6.69 -9.97 10.18
C LYS A 120 6.55 -8.76 11.10
N ALA A 121 5.42 -8.05 11.08
CA ALA A 121 5.20 -6.79 11.81
C ALA A 121 5.01 -6.98 13.33
#